data_AF-A0A970P4F5-F1
#
_entry.id   AF-A0A970P4F5-F1
#
_cell.length_a   1.000
_cell.length_b   1.000
_cell.length_c   1.000
_cell.angle_alpha   90.00
_cell.angle_beta   90.00
_cell.angle_gamma   90.00
#
_symmetry.space_group_name_H-M   'P 1'
#
loop_
_entity.id
_entity.type
_entity.pdbx_description
1 polymer ?
#
loop_
_entity_poly.entity_id
_entity_poly.type
_entity_poly.pdbx_seq_one_letter_code
_entity_poly.pdbx_strand_id
1 'polypeptide(L)' 'MVLVSFPGEPVTQIGLNIKKASPFRNTFVTAYSNGFVGYSPIAEQYKGEALEDTYCIMAPEWQELYERKVQEILSKL' A
#
# COMPACT_ATOMS: atom_id res chain seq x y z
N MET A 1 16.72 -6.27 6.32
CA MET A 1 15.47 -5.57 6.66
C MET A 1 15.16 -4.63 5.52
N VAL A 2 13.92 -4.59 5.04
CA VAL A 2 13.49 -3.71 3.95
C VAL A 2 12.36 -2.80 4.44
N LEU A 3 12.47 -1.51 4.13
CA LEU A 3 11.44 -0.51 4.39
C LEU A 3 10.88 -0.05 3.03
N VAL A 4 9.59 -0.25 2.82
CA VAL A 4 8.89 0.15 1.61
C VAL A 4 8.11 1.44 1.90
N SER A 5 8.50 2.54 1.27
CA SER A 5 7.86 3.83 1.47
C SER A 5 6.54 3.96 0.73
N PHE A 6 5.55 4.57 1.38
CA PHE A 6 4.29 4.94 0.75
C PHE A 6 3.84 6.35 1.18
N PRO A 7 3.41 7.21 0.24
CA PRO A 7 3.07 8.61 0.53
C PRO A 7 1.63 8.80 1.02
N GLY A 8 1.08 7.88 1.81
CA GLY A 8 -0.32 7.93 2.24
C GLY A 8 -0.59 7.12 3.50
N GLU A 9 -1.87 6.81 3.71
CA GLU A 9 -2.41 6.09 4.87
C GLU A 9 -2.97 4.73 4.44
N PRO A 10 -2.11 3.73 4.21
CA PRO A 10 -2.54 2.43 3.73
C PRO A 10 -3.17 1.64 4.86
N VAL A 11 -4.29 0.98 4.56
CA VAL A 11 -4.89 0.02 5.49
C VAL A 11 -3.95 -1.17 5.74
N THR A 12 -4.12 -1.85 6.87
CA THR A 12 -3.28 -2.98 7.32
C THR A 12 -3.06 -4.03 6.22
N GLN A 13 -4.07 -4.31 5.41
CA GLN A 13 -4.02 -5.35 4.39
C GLN A 13 -2.92 -5.11 3.34
N ILE A 14 -2.64 -3.85 2.98
CA ILE A 14 -1.56 -3.48 2.05
C ILE A 14 -0.20 -3.95 2.59
N GLY A 15 0.05 -3.69 3.88
CA GLY A 15 1.27 -4.14 4.55
C GLY A 15 1.39 -5.66 4.62
N LEU A 16 0.26 -6.36 4.85
CA LEU A 16 0.23 -7.82 4.85
C LEU A 16 0.50 -8.41 3.46
N ASN A 17 -0.06 -7.82 2.40
CA ASN A 17 0.16 -8.24 1.02
C ASN A 17 1.64 -8.12 0.64
N ILE A 18 2.25 -6.96 0.91
CA ILE A 18 3.68 -6.71 0.65
C ILE A 18 4.56 -7.68 1.45
N LYS A 19 4.26 -7.88 2.74
CA LYS A 19 5.01 -8.80 3.59
C LYS A 19 4.93 -10.25 3.09
N LYS A 20 3.77 -10.68 2.62
CA LYS A 20 3.57 -12.03 2.06
C LYS A 20 4.36 -12.25 0.77
N ALA A 21 4.46 -11.21 -0.07
CA ALA A 21 5.16 -11.29 -1.35
C ALA A 21 6.68 -11.08 -1.26
N SER A 22 7.16 -10.48 -0.17
CA SER A 22 8.58 -10.15 -0.02
C SER A 22 9.46 -11.37 0.25
N PRO A 23 10.63 -11.50 -0.41
CA PRO A 23 11.61 -12.53 -0.07
C PRO A 23 12.36 -12.23 1.25
N PHE A 24 12.22 -11.01 1.78
CA PHE A 24 12.90 -10.59 3.00
C PHE A 24 11.99 -10.75 4.22
N ARG A 25 12.41 -11.59 5.18
CA ARG A 25 11.68 -11.88 6.43
C ARG A 25 11.18 -10.63 7.16
N ASN A 26 12.00 -9.59 7.20
CA ASN A 26 11.71 -8.32 7.87
C ASN A 26 11.44 -7.23 6.83
N THR A 27 10.20 -7.17 6.35
CA THR A 27 9.69 -6.15 5.42
C THR A 27 8.58 -5.37 6.07
N PHE A 28 8.68 -4.04 6.05
CA PHE A 28 7.72 -3.13 6.66
C PHE A 28 7.31 -2.03 5.67
N VAL A 29 6.06 -1.59 5.73
CA VAL A 29 5.61 -0.41 5.02
C VAL A 29 5.79 0.81 5.91
N THR A 30 6.49 1.82 5.41
CA THR A 30 6.61 3.12 6.07
C THR A 30 5.64 4.09 5.40
N ALA A 31 4.49 4.29 6.02
CA ALA A 31 3.48 5.27 5.62
C ALA A 31 4.03 6.70 5.74
N TYR A 32 3.28 7.69 5.23
CA TYR A 32 3.60 9.12 5.31
C TYR A 32 4.99 9.50 4.78
N SER A 33 5.51 8.71 3.84
CA SER A 33 6.88 8.88 3.34
C SER A 33 6.86 9.55 1.97
N ASN A 34 7.61 10.63 1.80
CA ASN A 34 7.88 11.29 0.51
C ASN A 34 6.64 11.82 -0.24
N GLY A 35 5.54 12.11 0.46
CA GLY A 35 4.34 12.71 -0.14
C GLY A 35 3.09 12.51 0.71
N PHE A 36 1.95 12.92 0.15
CA PHE A 36 0.63 12.80 0.78
C PHE A 36 -0.46 12.52 -0.27
N VAL A 37 -1.07 11.34 -0.21
CA VAL A 37 -2.22 10.91 -1.03
C VAL A 37 -3.45 10.52 -0.19
N GLY A 38 -3.40 10.76 1.12
CA GLY A 38 -4.50 10.47 2.05
C GLY A 38 -4.79 8.98 2.24
N TYR A 39 -6.06 8.67 2.56
CA TYR A 39 -6.53 7.31 2.79
C TYR A 39 -6.33 6.41 1.58
N SER A 40 -5.89 5.18 1.85
CA SER A 40 -5.50 4.23 0.80
C SER A 40 -6.05 2.83 1.16
N PRO A 41 -7.36 2.60 0.91
CA PRO A 41 -8.02 1.31 1.15
C PRO A 41 -7.76 0.32 0.01
N ILE A 42 -7.94 -0.98 0.27
CA ILE A 42 -7.88 -1.99 -0.80
C ILE A 42 -9.06 -1.84 -1.77
N ALA A 43 -8.91 -2.28 -3.01
CA ALA A 43 -9.92 -2.16 -4.06
C ALA A 43 -11.30 -2.69 -3.63
N GLU A 44 -11.33 -3.78 -2.85
CA GLU A 44 -12.57 -4.40 -2.36
C GLU A 44 -13.31 -3.56 -1.30
N GLN A 45 -12.64 -2.55 -0.72
CA GLN A 45 -13.19 -1.66 0.30
C GLN A 45 -13.84 -0.40 -0.28
N TYR A 46 -13.79 -0.16 -1.60
CA TYR A 46 -14.40 1.01 -2.23
C TYR A 46 -15.93 0.92 -2.29
N LYS A 47 -16.59 1.08 -1.13
CA LYS A 47 -18.06 1.00 -1.00
C LYS A 47 -18.70 2.34 -0.66
N GLY A 48 -17.92 3.31 -0.22
CA GLY A 48 -18.36 4.62 0.27
C GLY A 48 -19.02 4.55 1.65
N GLU A 49 -18.64 3.58 2.49
CA GLU A 49 -19.30 3.31 3.78
C GLU A 49 -18.39 3.57 4.99
N ALA A 50 -17.09 3.65 4.78
CA ALA A 50 -16.08 3.95 5.79
C ALA A 50 -15.45 5.32 5.55
N LEU A 51 -14.59 5.75 6.46
CA LEU A 51 -13.88 7.01 6.29
C LEU A 51 -12.78 6.86 5.23
N GLU A 52 -12.10 5.73 5.24
CA GLU A 52 -10.96 5.44 4.38
C GLU A 52 -11.34 5.32 2.90
N ASP A 53 -12.52 4.79 2.58
CA ASP A 53 -13.01 4.66 1.20
C ASP A 53 -13.79 5.90 0.72
N THR A 54 -14.55 6.55 1.60
CA THR A 54 -15.26 7.79 1.26
C THR A 54 -14.32 8.93 0.91
N TYR A 55 -13.21 9.08 1.63
CA TYR A 55 -12.24 10.17 1.43
C TYR A 55 -11.01 9.76 0.63
N CYS A 56 -10.99 8.55 0.07
CA CYS A 56 -9.90 8.15 -0.82
C CYS A 56 -9.98 8.96 -2.13
N ILE A 57 -8.89 9.64 -2.47
CA ILE A 57 -8.79 10.42 -3.72
C ILE A 57 -8.27 9.59 -4.90
N MET A 58 -7.80 8.37 -4.65
CA MET A 58 -7.24 7.49 -5.65
C MET A 58 -8.29 6.48 -6.13
N ALA A 59 -8.27 6.16 -7.42
CA ALA A 59 -9.10 5.10 -7.98
C ALA A 59 -8.65 3.70 -7.47
N PRO A 60 -9.55 2.71 -7.37
CA PRO A 60 -9.26 1.39 -6.79
C PRO A 60 -8.00 0.69 -7.31
N GLU A 61 -7.62 0.95 -8.56
CA GLU A 61 -6.47 0.40 -9.26
C GLU A 61 -5.12 0.81 -8.65
N TRP A 62 -5.10 1.82 -7.77
CA TRP A 62 -3.88 2.26 -7.09
C TRP A 62 -3.22 1.11 -6.32
N GLN A 63 -4.03 0.22 -5.73
CA GLN A 63 -3.54 -0.89 -4.91
C GLN A 63 -2.69 -1.83 -5.76
N GLU A 64 -3.24 -2.35 -6.85
CA GLU A 64 -2.53 -3.30 -7.72
C GLU A 64 -1.28 -2.64 -8.31
N LEU A 65 -1.40 -1.38 -8.75
CA LEU A 65 -0.28 -0.63 -9.32
C LEU A 65 0.88 -0.51 -8.32
N TYR A 66 0.57 -0.15 -7.07
CA TYR A 66 1.56 0.00 -6.01
C TYR A 66 2.17 -1.34 -5.61
N GLU A 67 1.35 -2.35 -5.28
CA GLU A 67 1.84 -3.66 -4.85
C GLU A 67 2.71 -4.34 -5.92
N ARG A 68 2.31 -4.26 -7.19
CA ARG A 68 3.10 -4.77 -8.32
C ARG A 68 4.44 -4.05 -8.46
N LYS A 69 4.46 -2.73 -8.31
CA LYS A 69 5.71 -1.95 -8.38
C LYS A 69 6.64 -2.31 -7.22
N VAL A 70 6.11 -2.48 -6.02
CA VAL A 70 6.88 -2.93 -4.85
C VAL A 70 7.50 -4.31 -5.13
N GLN A 71 6.73 -5.28 -5.61
CA GLN A 71 7.25 -6.61 -5.95
C GLN A 71 8.38 -6.55 -6.98
N GLU A 72 8.23 -5.74 -8.03
CA GLU A 72 9.26 -5.55 -9.06
C GLU A 72 10.57 -4.97 -8.49
N ILE A 73 10.48 -4.05 -7.53
CA ILE A 73 11.65 -3.47 -6.86
C ILE A 73 12.28 -4.51 -5.93
N LEU A 74 11.47 -5.20 -5.12
CA LEU A 74 11.95 -6.21 -4.18
C LEU A 74 12.67 -7.37 -4.88
N SER A 75 12.26 -7.75 -6.10
CA SER A 75 12.93 -8.80 -6.86
C SER A 75 14.31 -8.42 -7.41
N LYS A 76 14.68 -7.13 -7.32
CA LYS A 76 15.95 -6.57 -7.81
C LYS A 76 16.92 -6.22 -6.67
N LEU A 77 16.50 -6.40 -5.40
CA LEU A 77 17.32 -6.21 -4.20
C LEU A 77 18.06 -7.48 -3.82
#